data_AF-A0A1M3QME8-F1
#
_entry.id   AF-A0A1M3QME8-F1
#
_cell.length_a   1.000
_cell.length_b   1.000
_cell.length_c   1.000
_cell.angle_alpha   90.00
_cell.angle_beta   90.00
_cell.angle_gamma   90.00
#
_symmetry.space_group_name_H-M   'P 1'
#
loop_
_entity.id
_entity.type
_entity.pdbx_description
1 polymer ?
#
loop_
_entity_poly.entity_id
_entity_poly.type
_entity_poly.pdbx_seq_one_letter_code
_entity_poly.pdbx_strand_id
1 'polypeptide(L)'
;MSRVSDTRQRTREAAAALVAEGKRPHELTVDLIYAAIRQGSRTTINDELKLWKDERTKADALGTDLPPAIADAMRSLWVAAVEQGEQVFGEQRQALESDLATLQRTHDVVVVERDAALSTVQQLQQEIERLREQNAQVQLQLSQESEAKRNALGQIQALQREIATVRADMTQQLEEARDVQQRLTSEFQSTIAARDTAFQSERDKANERVEVAQTRMLQETDAAREGLRQAEQQLAKARKRNEEQQANLTELRLEVAHHQRELAKSETQVKSLADVKIERDKLTLELATLHGQLAGMTKAVQSAEARAIAAESRLAAAQTPARKRRRTG
;
A
#
# COMPACT_ATOMS: atom_id res chain seq x y z
N MET A 1 -55.55 76.30 84.47
CA MET A 1 -57.03 76.24 84.41
C MET A 1 -57.58 76.20 85.83
N SER A 2 -58.01 77.35 86.35
CA SER A 2 -58.58 77.44 87.69
C SER A 2 -60.00 76.86 87.67
N ARG A 3 -60.27 75.81 88.44
CA ARG A 3 -61.61 75.28 88.69
C ARG A 3 -62.39 76.26 89.58
N VAL A 4 -62.69 77.45 89.06
CA VAL A 4 -63.81 78.24 89.57
C VAL A 4 -65.01 77.32 89.37
N SER A 5 -65.60 76.84 90.47
CA SER A 5 -66.76 75.94 90.38
C SER A 5 -67.80 76.61 89.48
N ASP A 6 -68.26 75.92 88.43
CA ASP A 6 -69.26 76.40 87.46
C ASP A 6 -70.40 77.20 88.13
N THR A 7 -70.83 76.78 89.34
CA THR A 7 -71.78 77.50 90.19
C THR A 7 -71.38 78.93 90.57
N ARG A 8 -70.12 79.19 90.94
CA ARG A 8 -69.63 80.53 91.32
C ARG A 8 -69.60 81.47 90.12
N GLN A 9 -69.10 80.98 88.98
CA GLN A 9 -69.09 81.76 87.74
C GLN A 9 -70.50 82.08 87.28
N ARG A 10 -71.40 81.09 87.23
CA ARG A 10 -72.82 81.31 86.92
C ARG A 10 -73.52 82.21 87.93
N THR A 11 -73.16 82.16 89.22
CA THR A 11 -73.68 83.08 90.24
C THR A 11 -73.33 84.53 89.92
N ARG A 12 -72.07 84.79 89.54
CA ARG A 12 -71.62 86.13 89.11
C ARG A 12 -72.32 86.58 87.82
N GLU A 13 -72.42 85.70 86.83
CA GLU A 13 -73.09 85.98 85.56
C GLU A 13 -74.58 86.29 85.76
N ALA A 14 -75.28 85.49 86.57
CA ALA A 14 -76.68 85.72 86.91
C ALA A 14 -76.89 87.01 87.73
N ALA A 15 -76.01 87.30 88.68
CA ALA A 15 -76.05 88.55 89.44
C ALA A 15 -75.85 89.76 88.51
N ALA A 16 -74.88 89.69 87.59
CA ALA A 16 -74.63 90.74 86.61
C ALA A 16 -75.81 90.93 85.64
N ALA A 17 -76.39 89.85 85.13
CA ALA A 17 -77.56 89.90 84.25
C ALA A 17 -78.77 90.54 84.96
N LEU A 18 -79.05 90.15 86.21
CA LEU A 18 -80.16 90.72 86.98
C LEU A 18 -79.98 92.22 87.28
N VAL A 19 -78.75 92.69 87.46
CA VAL A 19 -78.48 94.13 87.59
C VAL A 19 -78.62 94.86 86.24
N ALA A 20 -78.21 94.23 85.14
CA ALA A 20 -78.43 94.78 83.80
C ALA A 20 -79.93 94.90 83.46
N GLU A 21 -80.77 93.99 83.98
CA GLU A 21 -82.23 94.05 83.92
C GLU A 21 -82.85 95.14 84.83
N GLY A 22 -82.03 95.86 85.61
CA GLY A 22 -82.44 97.01 86.41
C GLY A 22 -82.64 96.75 87.90
N LYS A 23 -82.38 95.53 88.40
CA LYS A 23 -82.42 95.26 89.85
C LYS A 23 -81.23 95.90 90.56
N ARG A 24 -81.43 96.42 91.76
CA ARG A 24 -80.34 97.00 92.54
C ARG A 24 -79.52 95.90 93.25
N PRO A 25 -78.19 96.07 93.44
CA PRO A 25 -77.36 95.05 94.08
C PRO A 25 -77.85 94.59 95.47
N HIS A 26 -78.50 95.45 96.25
CA HIS A 26 -79.05 95.08 97.55
C HIS A 26 -80.32 94.22 97.46
N GLU A 27 -81.05 94.28 96.33
CA GLU A 27 -82.28 93.52 96.09
C GLU A 27 -82.00 92.08 95.63
N LEU A 28 -80.76 91.78 95.23
CA LEU A 28 -80.36 90.42 94.85
C LEU A 28 -80.31 89.52 96.09
N THR A 29 -81.25 88.58 96.19
CA THR A 29 -81.28 87.57 97.24
C THR A 29 -80.76 86.23 96.74
N VAL A 30 -80.37 85.36 97.67
CA VAL A 30 -79.90 83.99 97.35
C VAL A 30 -80.97 83.22 96.58
N ASP A 31 -82.25 83.38 96.93
CA ASP A 31 -83.34 82.68 96.24
C ASP A 31 -83.59 83.23 94.83
N LEU A 32 -83.35 84.52 94.58
CA LEU A 32 -83.42 85.10 93.23
C LEU A 32 -82.31 84.54 92.32
N ILE A 33 -81.09 84.44 92.84
CA ILE A 33 -79.97 83.84 92.10
C ILE A 33 -80.21 82.34 91.91
N TYR A 34 -80.65 81.64 92.96
CA TYR A 34 -80.98 80.21 92.87
C TYR A 34 -82.11 79.94 91.87
N ALA A 35 -83.10 80.83 91.76
CA ALA A 35 -84.16 80.71 90.75
C ALA A 35 -83.62 80.87 89.31
N ALA A 36 -82.59 81.70 89.12
CA ALA A 36 -81.96 81.94 87.82
C ALA A 36 -81.04 80.80 87.39
N ILE A 37 -80.18 80.29 88.28
CA ILE A 37 -79.17 79.27 87.94
C ILE A 37 -79.63 77.83 88.23
N ARG A 38 -80.61 77.65 89.13
CA ARG A 38 -81.20 76.37 89.59
C ARG A 38 -80.18 75.27 89.94
N GLN A 39 -78.98 75.67 90.36
CA GLN A 39 -77.83 74.78 90.55
C GLN A 39 -76.95 75.28 91.70
N GLY A 40 -76.37 74.35 92.46
CA GLY A 40 -75.44 74.63 93.55
C GLY A 40 -76.10 74.76 94.93
N SER A 41 -75.28 74.78 95.98
CA SER A 41 -75.76 75.01 97.35
C SER A 41 -76.08 76.48 97.57
N ARG A 42 -77.16 76.75 98.31
CA ARG A 42 -77.53 78.11 98.76
C ARG A 42 -76.40 78.79 99.54
N THR A 43 -75.55 78.04 100.25
CA THR A 43 -74.39 78.59 100.97
C THR A 43 -73.33 79.13 100.00
N THR A 44 -72.96 78.34 98.98
CA THR A 44 -72.00 78.74 97.95
C THR A 44 -72.49 79.97 97.17
N ILE A 45 -73.79 80.02 96.87
CA ILE A 45 -74.40 81.18 96.20
C ILE A 45 -74.35 82.41 97.11
N ASN A 46 -74.67 82.27 98.40
CA ASN A 46 -74.63 83.38 99.34
C ASN A 46 -73.21 83.96 99.49
N ASP A 47 -72.21 83.09 99.65
CA ASP A 47 -70.82 83.52 99.82
C ASP A 47 -70.29 84.23 98.57
N GLU A 48 -70.55 83.67 97.38
CA GLU A 48 -70.14 84.29 96.11
C GLU A 48 -70.91 85.58 95.82
N LEU A 49 -72.21 85.63 96.15
CA LEU A 49 -73.01 86.83 95.97
C LEU A 49 -72.56 87.96 96.91
N LYS A 50 -72.14 87.65 98.14
CA LYS A 50 -71.52 88.63 99.06
C LYS A 50 -70.24 89.18 98.46
N LEU A 51 -69.33 88.31 98.03
CA LEU A 51 -68.07 88.72 97.38
C LEU A 51 -68.33 89.58 96.15
N TRP A 52 -69.28 89.19 95.29
CA TRP A 52 -69.65 89.95 94.10
C TRP A 52 -70.23 91.33 94.46
N LYS A 53 -71.08 91.43 95.48
CA LYS A 53 -71.62 92.72 95.96
C LYS A 53 -70.52 93.61 96.55
N ASP A 54 -69.57 93.04 97.28
CA ASP A 54 -68.43 93.78 97.84
C ASP A 54 -67.50 94.28 96.72
N GLU A 55 -67.21 93.44 95.74
CA GLU A 55 -66.45 93.81 94.53
C GLU A 55 -67.18 94.92 93.75
N ARG A 56 -68.51 94.81 93.60
CA ARG A 56 -69.32 95.82 92.91
C ARG A 56 -69.37 97.14 93.66
N THR A 57 -69.49 97.10 94.98
CA THR A 57 -69.48 98.31 95.82
C THR A 57 -68.14 99.02 95.73
N LYS A 58 -67.03 98.27 95.72
CA LYS A 58 -65.68 98.84 95.51
C LYS A 58 -65.53 99.44 94.11
N ALA A 59 -66.06 98.77 93.07
CA ALA A 59 -66.04 99.28 91.70
C ALA A 59 -66.92 100.53 91.52
N ASP A 60 -68.11 100.55 92.12
CA ASP A 60 -69.01 101.69 92.08
C ASP A 60 -68.42 102.88 92.86
N ALA A 61 -67.76 102.64 94.01
CA ALA A 61 -67.03 103.67 94.77
C ALA A 61 -65.89 104.29 93.96
N LEU A 62 -65.09 103.47 93.28
CA LEU A 62 -64.04 103.93 92.35
C LEU A 62 -64.63 104.72 91.17
N GLY A 63 -65.85 104.38 90.74
CA GLY A 63 -66.58 105.10 89.69
C GLY A 63 -67.15 106.45 90.15
N THR A 64 -67.60 106.57 91.40
CA THR A 64 -68.12 107.82 91.98
C THR A 64 -67.04 108.79 92.42
N ASP A 65 -65.87 108.29 92.83
CA ASP A 65 -64.75 109.11 93.30
C ASP A 65 -63.85 109.63 92.18
N LEU A 66 -64.03 109.13 90.95
CA LEU A 66 -63.23 109.55 89.79
C LEU A 66 -63.92 110.72 89.06
N PRO A 67 -63.25 111.87 88.90
CA PRO A 67 -63.77 112.96 88.08
C PRO A 67 -64.12 112.47 86.67
N PRO A 68 -65.27 112.89 86.09
CA PRO A 68 -65.73 112.43 84.77
C PRO A 68 -64.65 112.54 83.68
N ALA A 69 -63.89 113.64 83.69
CA ALA A 69 -62.78 113.85 82.74
C ALA A 69 -61.67 112.79 82.83
N ILE A 70 -61.36 112.29 84.02
CA ILE A 70 -60.34 111.24 84.22
C ILE A 70 -60.91 109.87 83.80
N ALA A 71 -62.18 109.60 84.11
CA ALA A 71 -62.86 108.38 83.68
C ALA A 71 -62.94 108.29 82.15
N ASP A 72 -63.27 109.39 81.48
CA ASP A 72 -63.32 109.47 80.01
C ASP A 72 -61.92 109.34 79.38
N ALA A 73 -60.89 109.94 79.98
CA ALA A 73 -59.51 109.78 79.55
C ALA A 73 -59.01 108.33 79.68
N MET A 74 -59.33 107.65 80.78
CA MET A 74 -58.98 106.23 80.97
C MET A 74 -59.71 105.33 79.98
N ARG A 75 -60.99 105.58 79.71
CA ARG A 75 -61.76 104.85 78.68
C ARG A 75 -61.17 105.08 77.28
N SER A 76 -60.86 106.33 76.94
CA SER A 76 -60.23 106.68 75.66
C SER A 76 -58.86 106.02 75.50
N LEU A 77 -58.03 106.04 76.55
CA LEU A 77 -56.72 105.36 76.54
C LEU A 77 -56.87 103.85 76.39
N TRP A 78 -57.83 103.23 77.08
CA TRP A 78 -58.11 101.81 76.94
C TRP A 78 -58.56 101.45 75.53
N VAL A 79 -59.50 102.22 74.95
CA VAL A 79 -59.95 102.01 73.56
C VAL A 79 -58.76 102.12 72.59
N ALA A 80 -57.94 103.16 72.71
CA ALA A 80 -56.76 103.34 71.86
C ALA A 80 -55.73 102.20 72.04
N ALA A 81 -55.52 101.73 73.26
CA ALA A 81 -54.61 100.60 73.53
C ALA A 81 -55.15 99.27 72.95
N VAL A 82 -56.47 99.05 73.00
CA VAL A 82 -57.11 97.88 72.37
C VAL A 82 -57.02 97.96 70.85
N GLU A 83 -57.34 99.11 70.25
CA GLU A 83 -57.22 99.34 68.81
C GLU A 83 -55.78 99.13 68.32
N GLN A 84 -54.80 99.68 69.03
CA GLN A 84 -53.39 99.48 68.71
C GLN A 84 -52.96 98.01 68.88
N GLY A 85 -53.45 97.34 69.92
CA GLY A 85 -53.20 95.91 70.15
C GLY A 85 -53.78 95.04 69.05
N GLU A 86 -55.01 95.32 68.60
CA GLU A 86 -55.67 94.61 67.50
C GLU A 86 -54.93 94.83 66.17
N GLN A 87 -54.43 96.04 65.91
CA GLN A 87 -53.62 96.33 64.73
C GLN A 87 -52.33 95.51 64.73
N VAL A 88 -51.52 95.60 65.80
CA VAL A 88 -50.25 94.86 65.91
C VAL A 88 -50.48 93.35 65.85
N PHE A 89 -51.52 92.85 66.52
CA PHE A 89 -51.88 91.43 66.46
C PHE A 89 -52.31 90.99 65.05
N GLY A 90 -53.09 91.82 64.35
CA GLY A 90 -53.49 91.58 62.97
C GLY A 90 -52.29 91.52 62.02
N GLU A 91 -51.35 92.47 62.14
CA GLU A 91 -50.11 92.50 61.36
C GLU A 91 -49.25 91.26 61.60
N GLN A 92 -49.02 90.90 62.88
CA GLN A 92 -48.25 89.70 63.23
C GLN A 92 -48.91 88.42 62.74
N ARG A 93 -50.24 88.33 62.84
CA ARG A 93 -51.00 87.20 62.34
C ARG A 93 -50.87 87.07 60.82
N GLN A 94 -51.00 88.15 60.07
CA GLN A 94 -50.84 88.15 58.61
C GLN A 94 -49.41 87.78 58.20
N ALA A 95 -48.40 88.28 58.91
CA ALA A 95 -47.00 87.91 58.69
C ALA A 95 -46.78 86.40 58.88
N LEU A 96 -47.28 85.83 59.99
CA LEU A 96 -47.19 84.39 60.26
C LEU A 96 -47.96 83.54 59.24
N GLU A 97 -49.15 83.97 58.83
CA GLU A 97 -49.94 83.27 57.78
C GLU A 97 -49.20 83.31 56.42
N SER A 98 -48.55 84.43 56.09
CA SER A 98 -47.70 84.56 54.90
C SER A 98 -46.47 83.65 54.98
N ASP A 99 -45.73 83.68 56.09
CA ASP A 99 -44.56 82.85 56.31
C ASP A 99 -44.91 81.36 56.23
N LEU A 100 -46.01 80.94 56.85
CA LEU A 100 -46.51 79.58 56.79
C LEU A 100 -46.85 79.18 55.34
N ALA A 101 -47.51 80.06 54.58
CA ALA A 101 -47.81 79.80 53.18
C ALA A 101 -46.52 79.70 52.32
N THR A 102 -45.49 80.51 52.61
CA THR A 102 -44.20 80.38 51.92
C THR A 102 -43.49 79.07 52.28
N LEU A 103 -43.50 78.68 53.55
CA LEU A 103 -42.86 77.45 54.03
C LEU A 103 -43.57 76.20 53.51
N GLN A 104 -44.90 76.23 53.37
CA GLN A 104 -45.66 75.16 52.72
C GLN A 104 -45.26 75.01 51.26
N ARG A 105 -45.17 76.11 50.51
CA ARG A 105 -44.75 76.06 49.10
C ARG A 105 -43.32 75.52 48.94
N THR A 106 -42.39 75.94 49.78
CA THR A 106 -41.01 75.43 49.72
C THR A 106 -40.94 73.96 50.11
N HIS A 107 -41.69 73.54 51.13
CA HIS A 107 -41.82 72.13 51.49
C HIS A 107 -42.36 71.28 50.34
N ASP A 108 -43.43 71.75 49.68
CA ASP A 108 -44.04 71.01 48.56
C ASP A 108 -43.08 70.87 47.37
N VAL A 109 -42.30 71.91 47.06
CA VAL A 109 -41.24 71.84 46.03
C VAL A 109 -40.19 70.81 46.42
N VAL A 110 -39.68 70.83 47.66
CA VAL A 110 -38.67 69.88 48.13
C VAL A 110 -39.20 68.44 48.12
N VAL A 111 -40.47 68.23 48.46
CA VAL A 111 -41.13 66.92 48.38
C VAL A 111 -41.17 66.40 46.95
N VAL A 112 -41.55 67.24 45.99
CA VAL A 112 -41.57 66.86 44.56
C VAL A 112 -40.17 66.54 44.06
N GLU A 113 -39.17 67.36 44.40
CA GLU A 113 -37.77 67.11 44.02
C GLU A 113 -37.22 65.81 44.64
N ARG A 114 -37.51 65.55 45.91
CA ARG A 114 -37.16 64.30 46.58
C ARG A 114 -37.79 63.11 45.87
N ASP A 115 -39.08 63.17 45.56
CA ASP A 115 -39.79 62.04 44.94
C ASP A 115 -39.29 61.79 43.51
N ALA A 116 -38.97 62.84 42.77
CA ALA A 116 -38.31 62.73 41.47
C ALA A 116 -36.91 62.07 41.60
N ALA A 117 -36.11 62.49 42.59
CA ALA A 117 -34.79 61.90 42.84
C ALA A 117 -34.87 60.43 43.29
N LEU A 118 -35.88 60.07 44.10
CA LEU A 118 -36.10 58.67 44.50
C LEU A 118 -36.49 57.80 43.30
N SER A 119 -37.33 58.33 42.41
CA SER A 119 -37.71 57.63 41.16
C SER A 119 -36.50 57.40 40.25
N THR A 120 -35.64 58.40 40.06
CA THR A 120 -34.42 58.23 39.24
C THR A 120 -33.44 57.24 39.86
N VAL A 121 -33.26 57.26 41.19
CA VAL A 121 -32.44 56.26 41.90
C VAL A 121 -32.97 54.84 41.68
N GLN A 122 -34.30 54.64 41.78
CA GLN A 122 -34.91 53.33 41.52
C GLN A 122 -34.70 52.86 40.07
N GLN A 123 -34.86 53.76 39.10
CA GLN A 123 -34.61 53.45 37.68
C GLN A 123 -33.15 53.06 37.43
N LEU A 124 -32.20 53.82 37.98
CA LEU A 124 -30.77 53.52 37.85
C LEU A 124 -30.39 52.20 38.54
N GLN A 125 -31.01 51.88 39.68
CA GLN A 125 -30.80 50.59 40.35
C GLN A 125 -31.26 49.42 39.47
N GLN A 126 -32.44 49.52 38.87
CA GLN A 126 -32.96 48.51 37.94
C GLN A 126 -32.06 48.36 36.70
N GLU A 127 -31.55 49.47 36.17
CA GLU A 127 -30.63 49.45 35.02
C GLU A 127 -29.29 48.77 35.39
N ILE A 128 -28.74 49.08 36.57
CA ILE A 128 -27.52 48.44 37.08
C ILE A 128 -27.74 46.93 37.26
N GLU A 129 -28.87 46.50 37.81
CA GLU A 129 -29.19 45.08 37.97
C GLU A 129 -29.29 44.38 36.62
N ARG A 130 -30.01 44.96 35.67
CA ARG A 130 -30.11 44.44 34.30
C ARG A 130 -28.73 44.34 33.63
N LEU A 131 -27.88 45.36 33.76
CA LEU A 131 -26.54 45.34 33.20
C LEU A 131 -25.65 44.28 33.86
N ARG A 132 -25.79 44.06 35.18
CA ARG A 132 -25.07 42.98 35.89
C ARG A 132 -25.49 41.61 35.39
N GLU A 133 -26.78 41.37 35.20
CA GLU A 133 -27.30 40.12 34.65
C GLU A 133 -26.79 39.88 33.22
N GLN A 134 -26.84 40.90 32.37
CA GLN A 134 -26.30 40.83 31.01
C GLN A 134 -24.79 40.55 31.02
N ASN A 135 -24.04 41.20 31.90
CA ASN A 135 -22.60 40.98 32.02
C ASN A 135 -22.30 39.54 32.48
N ALA A 136 -23.03 39.03 33.47
CA ALA A 136 -22.89 37.65 33.94
C ALA A 136 -23.22 36.64 32.82
N GLN A 137 -24.26 36.90 32.02
CA GLN A 137 -24.61 36.06 30.88
C GLN A 137 -23.50 36.05 29.80
N VAL A 138 -22.96 37.22 29.46
CA VAL A 138 -21.85 37.33 28.49
C VAL A 138 -20.59 36.65 29.00
N GLN A 139 -20.27 36.77 30.29
CA GLN A 139 -19.14 36.08 30.90
C GLN A 139 -19.31 34.55 30.83
N LEU A 140 -20.50 34.03 31.11
CA LEU A 140 -20.82 32.61 31.00
C LEU A 140 -20.70 32.11 29.56
N GLN A 141 -21.21 32.86 28.58
CA GLN A 141 -21.06 32.52 27.17
C GLN A 141 -19.59 32.52 26.75
N LEU A 142 -18.83 33.52 27.19
CA LEU A 142 -17.40 33.60 26.89
C LEU A 142 -16.61 32.43 27.49
N SER A 143 -16.95 31.97 28.71
CA SER A 143 -16.30 30.81 29.30
C SER A 143 -16.65 29.52 28.55
N GLN A 144 -17.92 29.33 28.18
CA GLN A 144 -18.37 28.17 27.41
C GLN A 144 -17.69 28.11 26.03
N GLU A 145 -17.65 29.23 25.31
CA GLU A 145 -16.95 29.31 24.01
C GLU A 145 -15.44 29.09 24.15
N SER A 146 -14.84 29.60 25.22
CA SER A 146 -13.42 29.39 25.50
C SER A 146 -13.10 27.91 25.77
N GLU A 147 -13.95 27.22 26.52
CA GLU A 147 -13.82 25.78 26.77
C GLU A 147 -14.06 24.96 25.50
N ALA A 148 -15.12 25.28 24.73
CA ALA A 148 -15.39 24.65 23.45
C ALA A 148 -14.21 24.80 22.48
N LYS A 149 -13.63 26.00 22.38
CA LYS A 149 -12.43 26.27 21.58
C LYS A 149 -11.22 25.47 22.06
N ARG A 150 -10.97 25.40 23.37
CA ARG A 150 -9.87 24.59 23.93
C ARG A 150 -10.05 23.11 23.60
N ASN A 151 -11.27 22.58 23.72
CA ASN A 151 -11.59 21.20 23.39
C ASN A 151 -11.39 20.92 21.90
N ALA A 152 -11.87 21.80 21.02
CA ALA A 152 -11.66 21.69 19.57
C ALA A 152 -10.17 21.74 19.20
N LEU A 153 -9.39 22.63 19.80
CA LEU A 153 -7.93 22.68 19.61
C LEU A 153 -7.25 21.38 20.09
N GLY A 154 -7.69 20.82 21.21
CA GLY A 154 -7.22 19.52 21.70
C GLY A 154 -7.50 18.38 20.72
N GLN A 155 -8.71 18.34 20.15
CA GLN A 155 -9.08 17.35 19.12
C GLN A 155 -8.25 17.52 17.84
N ILE A 156 -8.04 18.75 17.38
CA ILE A 156 -7.19 19.03 16.21
C ILE A 156 -5.75 18.53 16.46
N GLN A 157 -5.19 18.79 17.65
CA GLN A 157 -3.85 18.30 18.00
C GLN A 157 -3.78 16.77 18.08
N ALA A 158 -4.82 16.11 18.59
CA ALA A 158 -4.90 14.65 18.61
C ALA A 158 -4.94 14.08 17.18
N LEU A 159 -5.80 14.61 16.31
CA LEU A 159 -5.88 14.21 14.91
C LEU A 159 -4.57 14.49 14.15
N GLN A 160 -3.89 15.60 14.44
CA GLN A 160 -2.57 15.88 13.85
C GLN A 160 -1.53 14.83 14.25
N ARG A 161 -1.54 14.37 15.50
CA ARG A 161 -0.66 13.29 15.95
C ARG A 161 -1.01 11.97 15.26
N GLU A 162 -2.29 11.62 15.17
CA GLU A 162 -2.75 10.41 14.47
C GLU A 162 -2.37 10.43 12.98
N ILE A 163 -2.53 11.56 12.31
CA ILE A 163 -2.10 11.71 10.91
C ILE A 163 -0.58 11.56 10.79
N ALA A 164 0.18 12.12 11.73
CA ALA A 164 1.64 11.99 11.73
C ALA A 164 2.08 10.54 11.96
N THR A 165 1.44 9.80 12.88
CA THR A 165 1.74 8.39 13.12
C THR A 165 1.36 7.53 11.92
N VAL A 166 0.16 7.71 11.35
CA VAL A 166 -0.27 6.97 10.15
C VAL A 166 0.66 7.24 8.96
N ARG A 167 1.14 8.49 8.80
CA ARG A 167 2.12 8.81 7.76
C ARG A 167 3.45 8.10 7.99
N ALA A 168 3.95 8.09 9.22
CA ALA A 168 5.18 7.40 9.58
C ALA A 168 5.07 5.88 9.33
N ASP A 169 3.97 5.27 9.76
CA ASP A 169 3.69 3.86 9.56
C ASP A 169 3.59 3.52 8.06
N MET A 170 2.91 4.35 7.28
CA MET A 170 2.81 4.17 5.82
C MET A 170 4.17 4.31 5.13
N THR A 171 5.00 5.27 5.55
CA THR A 171 6.36 5.39 4.99
C THR A 171 7.21 4.18 5.32
N GLN A 172 7.12 3.65 6.55
CA GLN A 172 7.83 2.44 6.94
C GLN A 172 7.36 1.22 6.13
N GLN A 173 6.05 1.04 5.97
CA GLN A 173 5.50 -0.06 5.16
C GLN A 173 5.94 0.01 3.69
N LEU A 174 6.02 1.23 3.12
CA LEU A 174 6.52 1.42 1.76
C LEU A 174 8.01 1.11 1.63
N GLU A 175 8.83 1.46 2.62
CA GLU A 175 10.26 1.11 2.66
C GLU A 175 10.45 -0.40 2.79
N GLU A 176 9.74 -1.05 3.71
CA GLU A 176 9.76 -2.51 3.87
C GLU A 176 9.34 -3.23 2.58
N ALA A 177 8.28 -2.77 1.91
CA ALA A 177 7.83 -3.34 0.65
C ALA A 177 8.87 -3.17 -0.47
N ARG A 178 9.54 -2.00 -0.54
CA ARG A 178 10.62 -1.74 -1.50
C ARG A 178 11.82 -2.63 -1.24
N ASP A 179 12.22 -2.81 0.02
CA ASP A 179 13.32 -3.68 0.39
C ASP A 179 13.05 -5.13 0.01
N VAL A 180 11.83 -5.63 0.27
CA VAL A 180 11.41 -6.97 -0.16
C VAL A 180 11.44 -7.10 -1.67
N GLN A 181 10.90 -6.12 -2.40
CA GLN A 181 10.92 -6.12 -3.88
C GLN A 181 12.36 -6.12 -4.41
N GLN A 182 13.25 -5.32 -3.83
CA GLN A 182 14.65 -5.23 -4.24
C GLN A 182 15.38 -6.56 -3.98
N ARG A 183 15.15 -7.21 -2.83
CA ARG A 183 15.68 -8.54 -2.53
C ARG A 183 15.21 -9.57 -3.56
N LEU A 184 13.90 -9.68 -3.78
CA LEU A 184 13.33 -10.62 -4.76
C LEU A 184 13.88 -10.37 -6.17
N THR A 185 14.03 -9.11 -6.56
CA THR A 185 14.60 -8.74 -7.86
C THR A 185 16.06 -9.17 -7.96
N SER A 186 16.85 -8.96 -6.90
CA SER A 186 18.26 -9.37 -6.86
C SER A 186 18.42 -10.90 -6.89
N GLU A 187 17.58 -11.63 -6.16
CA GLU A 187 17.55 -13.10 -6.17
C GLU A 187 17.15 -13.66 -7.54
N PHE A 188 16.17 -13.04 -8.19
CA PHE A 188 15.76 -13.39 -9.54
C PHE A 188 16.88 -13.15 -10.55
N GLN A 189 17.55 -11.99 -10.46
CA GLN A 189 18.72 -11.69 -11.30
C GLN A 189 19.87 -12.67 -11.07
N SER A 190 20.18 -13.03 -9.81
CA SER A 190 21.21 -14.02 -9.53
C SER A 190 20.84 -15.41 -10.06
N THR A 191 19.56 -15.77 -10.01
CA THR A 191 19.06 -17.04 -10.54
C THR A 191 19.19 -17.08 -12.06
N ILE A 192 18.84 -15.99 -12.76
CA ILE A 192 19.04 -15.88 -14.21
C ILE A 192 20.53 -15.97 -14.55
N ALA A 193 21.40 -15.22 -13.86
CA ALA A 193 22.83 -15.24 -14.12
C ALA A 193 23.44 -16.64 -13.91
N ALA A 194 23.02 -17.35 -12.86
CA ALA A 194 23.43 -18.73 -12.59
C ALA A 194 22.93 -19.69 -13.69
N ARG A 195 21.69 -19.51 -14.15
CA ARG A 195 21.12 -20.28 -15.25
C ARG A 195 21.88 -20.07 -16.56
N ASP A 196 22.18 -18.81 -16.88
CA ASP A 196 22.86 -18.43 -18.12
C ASP A 196 24.32 -18.91 -18.13
N THR A 197 25.02 -18.83 -17.00
CA THR A 197 26.37 -19.43 -16.86
C THR A 197 26.33 -20.95 -16.98
N ALA A 198 25.34 -21.63 -16.38
CA ALA A 198 25.16 -23.07 -16.57
C ALA A 198 24.92 -23.41 -18.05
N PHE A 199 24.02 -22.71 -18.73
CA PHE A 199 23.75 -22.90 -20.16
C PHE A 199 24.97 -22.65 -21.05
N GLN A 200 25.75 -21.59 -20.77
CA GLN A 200 27.01 -21.34 -21.47
C GLN A 200 27.98 -22.50 -21.29
N SER A 201 28.14 -23.01 -20.07
CA SER A 201 29.02 -24.16 -19.80
C SER A 201 28.56 -25.44 -20.51
N GLU A 202 27.26 -25.68 -20.63
CA GLU A 202 26.72 -26.82 -21.38
C GLU A 202 26.95 -26.66 -22.89
N ARG A 203 26.75 -25.44 -23.40
CA ARG A 203 26.99 -25.12 -24.81
C ARG A 203 28.47 -25.29 -25.17
N ASP A 204 29.38 -24.83 -24.31
CA ASP A 204 30.82 -24.96 -24.53
C ASP A 204 31.24 -26.44 -24.50
N LYS A 205 30.73 -27.24 -23.54
CA LYS A 205 30.92 -28.71 -23.54
C LYS A 205 30.36 -29.39 -24.78
N ALA A 206 29.21 -28.93 -25.29
CA ALA A 206 28.63 -29.47 -26.52
C ALA A 206 29.49 -29.11 -27.74
N ASN A 207 30.01 -27.89 -27.82
CA ASN A 207 30.96 -27.47 -28.85
C ASN A 207 32.24 -28.31 -28.80
N GLU A 208 32.85 -28.49 -27.62
CA GLU A 208 34.03 -29.35 -27.44
C GLU A 208 33.76 -30.78 -27.94
N ARG A 209 32.60 -31.36 -27.62
CA ARG A 209 32.21 -32.69 -28.12
C ARG A 209 32.11 -32.73 -29.64
N VAL A 210 31.57 -31.69 -30.26
CA VAL A 210 31.46 -31.59 -31.73
C VAL A 210 32.85 -31.42 -32.35
N GLU A 211 33.72 -30.57 -31.80
CA GLU A 211 35.10 -30.40 -32.29
C GLU A 211 35.92 -31.68 -32.17
N VAL A 212 35.80 -32.41 -31.07
CA VAL A 212 36.44 -33.72 -30.88
C VAL A 212 35.88 -34.73 -31.89
N ALA A 213 34.56 -34.78 -32.08
CA ALA A 213 33.93 -35.67 -33.06
C ALA A 213 34.35 -35.32 -34.50
N GLN A 214 34.43 -34.05 -34.87
CA GLN A 214 34.92 -33.59 -36.18
C GLN A 214 36.39 -33.98 -36.38
N THR A 215 37.24 -33.76 -35.38
CA THR A 215 38.65 -34.13 -35.42
C THR A 215 38.82 -35.64 -35.61
N ARG A 216 38.06 -36.43 -34.84
CA ARG A 216 38.05 -37.89 -34.96
C ARG A 216 37.55 -38.34 -36.33
N MET A 217 36.48 -37.75 -36.84
CA MET A 217 35.96 -38.03 -38.18
C MET A 217 37.03 -37.73 -39.24
N LEU A 218 37.72 -36.59 -39.18
CA LEU A 218 38.82 -36.27 -40.09
C LEU A 218 39.94 -37.33 -40.02
N GLN A 219 40.35 -37.71 -38.82
CA GLN A 219 41.35 -38.79 -38.62
C GLN A 219 40.89 -40.13 -39.19
N GLU A 220 39.63 -40.53 -38.97
CA GLU A 220 39.05 -41.76 -39.53
C GLU A 220 38.98 -41.68 -41.07
N THR A 221 38.69 -40.50 -41.63
CA THR A 221 38.66 -40.29 -43.09
C THR A 221 40.07 -40.37 -43.70
N ASP A 222 41.07 -39.79 -43.05
CA ASP A 222 42.46 -39.85 -43.50
C ASP A 222 43.02 -41.27 -43.35
N ALA A 223 42.72 -41.97 -42.26
CA ALA A 223 43.05 -43.39 -42.09
C ALA A 223 42.37 -44.26 -43.17
N ALA A 224 41.11 -44.00 -43.52
CA ALA A 224 40.42 -44.69 -44.60
C ALA A 224 41.05 -44.40 -45.97
N ARG A 225 41.49 -43.15 -46.23
CA ARG A 225 42.23 -42.78 -47.45
C ARG A 225 43.59 -43.46 -47.53
N GLU A 226 44.34 -43.52 -46.43
CA GLU A 226 45.61 -44.25 -46.37
C GLU A 226 45.41 -45.75 -46.57
N GLY A 227 44.39 -46.34 -45.93
CA GLY A 227 43.99 -47.72 -46.15
C GLY A 227 43.63 -48.00 -47.60
N LEU A 228 42.87 -47.10 -48.25
CA LEU A 228 42.55 -47.18 -49.67
C LEU A 228 43.81 -47.12 -50.55
N ARG A 229 44.72 -46.15 -50.31
CA ARG A 229 46.00 -46.06 -51.04
C ARG A 229 46.84 -47.32 -50.89
N GLN A 230 46.92 -47.89 -49.67
CA GLN A 230 47.62 -49.14 -49.43
C GLN A 230 46.98 -50.31 -50.18
N ALA A 231 45.65 -50.40 -50.17
CA ALA A 231 44.91 -51.41 -50.94
C ALA A 231 45.14 -51.25 -52.45
N GLU A 232 45.09 -50.02 -52.98
CA GLU A 232 45.41 -49.72 -54.38
C GLU A 232 46.84 -50.11 -54.74
N GLN A 233 47.82 -49.83 -53.87
CA GLN A 233 49.21 -50.26 -54.07
C GLN A 233 49.36 -51.78 -54.07
N GLN A 234 48.68 -52.50 -53.17
CA GLN A 234 48.69 -53.96 -53.15
C GLN A 234 48.02 -54.54 -54.40
N LEU A 235 46.92 -53.93 -54.85
CA LEU A 235 46.22 -54.31 -56.08
C LEU A 235 47.11 -54.05 -57.30
N ALA A 236 47.81 -52.92 -57.36
CA ALA A 236 48.78 -52.62 -58.41
C ALA A 236 49.94 -53.64 -58.43
N LYS A 237 50.50 -54.01 -57.26
CA LYS A 237 51.52 -55.07 -57.15
C LYS A 237 50.98 -56.43 -57.60
N ALA A 238 49.75 -56.78 -57.22
CA ALA A 238 49.11 -58.02 -57.63
C ALA A 238 48.83 -58.05 -59.15
N ARG A 239 48.41 -56.92 -59.75
CA ARG A 239 48.27 -56.77 -61.20
C ARG A 239 49.61 -56.96 -61.90
N LYS A 240 50.67 -56.29 -61.45
CA LYS A 240 52.02 -56.46 -62.01
C LYS A 240 52.49 -57.92 -61.94
N ARG A 241 52.28 -58.60 -60.81
CA ARG A 241 52.61 -60.02 -60.66
C ARG A 241 51.77 -60.91 -61.60
N ASN A 242 50.50 -60.58 -61.81
CA ASN A 242 49.64 -61.28 -62.76
C ASN A 242 50.13 -61.07 -64.21
N GLU A 243 50.50 -59.84 -64.57
CA GLU A 243 51.11 -59.50 -65.87
C GLU A 243 52.42 -60.27 -66.09
N GLU A 244 53.30 -60.31 -65.08
CA GLU A 244 54.53 -61.13 -65.11
C GLU A 244 54.22 -62.62 -65.28
N GLN A 245 53.23 -63.15 -64.55
CA GLN A 245 52.79 -64.54 -64.70
C GLN A 245 52.19 -64.81 -66.09
N GLN A 246 51.43 -63.87 -66.66
CA GLN A 246 50.91 -63.97 -68.02
C GLN A 246 52.04 -63.94 -69.05
N ALA A 247 53.04 -63.07 -68.88
CA ALA A 247 54.23 -63.01 -69.71
C ALA A 247 55.00 -64.35 -69.66
N ASN A 248 55.26 -64.87 -68.46
CA ASN A 248 55.91 -66.17 -68.27
C ASN A 248 55.10 -67.31 -68.91
N LEU A 249 53.76 -67.29 -68.80
CA LEU A 249 52.90 -68.27 -69.47
C LEU A 249 52.96 -68.15 -71.00
N THR A 250 53.07 -66.94 -71.55
CA THR A 250 53.27 -66.75 -73.00
C THR A 250 54.63 -67.23 -73.46
N GLU A 251 55.68 -67.01 -72.67
CA GLU A 251 57.03 -67.51 -72.93
C GLU A 251 57.06 -69.04 -72.90
N LEU A 252 56.48 -69.65 -71.86
CA LEU A 252 56.35 -71.11 -71.75
C LEU A 252 55.53 -71.71 -72.91
N ARG A 253 54.49 -71.01 -73.38
CA ARG A 253 53.73 -71.43 -74.59
C ARG A 253 54.58 -71.38 -75.85
N LEU A 254 55.45 -70.37 -75.99
CA LEU A 254 56.40 -70.28 -77.10
C LEU A 254 57.45 -71.39 -77.03
N GLU A 255 57.97 -71.71 -75.85
CA GLU A 255 58.90 -72.82 -75.62
C GLU A 255 58.26 -74.18 -75.92
N VAL A 256 57.02 -74.41 -75.47
CA VAL A 256 56.27 -75.63 -75.80
C VAL A 256 56.04 -75.74 -77.31
N ALA A 257 55.67 -74.64 -77.99
CA ALA A 257 55.55 -74.63 -79.45
C ALA A 257 56.89 -74.89 -80.16
N HIS A 258 58.01 -74.43 -79.58
CA HIS A 258 59.35 -74.73 -80.07
C HIS A 258 59.69 -76.22 -79.93
N HIS A 259 59.49 -76.81 -78.75
CA HIS A 259 59.71 -78.24 -78.52
C HIS A 259 58.81 -79.12 -79.39
N GLN A 260 57.55 -78.74 -79.63
CA GLN A 260 56.67 -79.47 -80.56
C GLN A 260 57.20 -79.45 -82.00
N ARG A 261 57.80 -78.35 -82.45
CA ARG A 261 58.44 -78.28 -83.79
C ARG A 261 59.70 -79.14 -83.87
N GLU A 262 60.50 -79.19 -82.81
CA GLU A 262 61.67 -80.08 -82.75
C GLU A 262 61.27 -81.55 -82.75
N LEU A 263 60.23 -81.91 -82.00
CA LEU A 263 59.68 -83.26 -81.97
C LEU A 263 59.22 -83.69 -83.37
N ALA A 264 58.43 -82.85 -84.05
CA ALA A 264 57.97 -83.12 -85.42
C ALA A 264 59.14 -83.29 -86.41
N LYS A 265 60.21 -82.50 -86.27
CA LYS A 265 61.44 -82.69 -87.08
C LYS A 265 62.11 -84.03 -86.80
N SER A 266 62.25 -84.42 -85.53
CA SER A 266 62.82 -85.73 -85.15
C SER A 266 61.98 -86.91 -85.67
N GLU A 267 60.65 -86.80 -85.63
CA GLU A 267 59.74 -87.81 -86.17
C GLU A 267 59.88 -87.95 -87.70
N THR A 268 60.07 -86.84 -88.43
CA THR A 268 60.32 -86.90 -89.88
C THR A 268 61.66 -87.56 -90.21
N GLN A 269 62.69 -87.36 -89.38
CA GLN A 269 63.99 -88.03 -89.54
C GLN A 269 63.92 -89.54 -89.24
N VAL A 270 63.11 -89.95 -88.27
CA VAL A 270 62.90 -91.39 -87.97
C VAL A 270 62.15 -92.08 -89.11
N LYS A 271 61.16 -91.41 -89.72
CA LYS A 271 60.44 -91.95 -90.90
C LYS A 271 61.37 -92.16 -92.10
N SER A 272 62.24 -91.19 -92.41
CA SER A 272 63.17 -91.34 -93.54
C SER A 272 64.21 -92.45 -93.31
N LEU A 273 64.68 -92.65 -92.08
CA LEU A 273 65.55 -93.77 -91.73
C LEU A 273 64.87 -95.14 -91.84
N ALA A 274 63.56 -95.22 -91.56
CA ALA A 274 62.77 -96.44 -91.74
C ALA A 274 62.65 -96.84 -93.22
N ASP A 275 62.43 -95.87 -94.12
CA ASP A 275 62.33 -96.12 -95.57
C ASP A 275 63.65 -96.65 -96.14
N VAL A 276 64.79 -96.09 -95.72
CA VAL A 276 66.13 -96.57 -96.12
C VAL A 276 66.39 -98.01 -95.66
N LYS A 277 65.86 -98.40 -94.49
CA LYS A 277 65.99 -99.76 -93.97
C LYS A 277 65.19 -100.77 -94.82
N ILE A 278 63.99 -100.38 -95.27
CA ILE A 278 63.14 -101.24 -96.13
C ILE A 278 63.81 -101.48 -97.49
N GLU A 279 64.42 -100.46 -98.09
CA GLU A 279 65.18 -100.56 -99.35
C GLU A 279 66.39 -101.52 -99.23
N ARG A 280 67.14 -101.44 -98.13
CA ARG A 280 68.26 -102.36 -97.85
C ARG A 280 67.81 -103.82 -97.78
N ASP A 281 66.71 -104.08 -97.08
CA ASP A 281 66.19 -105.44 -96.86
C ASP A 281 65.70 -106.08 -98.19
N LYS A 282 65.22 -105.26 -99.12
CA LYS A 282 64.82 -105.68 -100.47
C LYS A 282 66.01 -106.10 -101.33
N LEU A 283 67.09 -105.32 -101.32
CA LEU A 283 68.34 -105.63 -102.05
C LEU A 283 69.04 -106.89 -101.51
N THR A 284 68.90 -107.19 -100.21
CA THR A 284 69.48 -108.40 -99.62
C THR A 284 68.76 -109.67 -100.09
N LEU A 285 67.44 -109.59 -100.32
CA LEU A 285 66.64 -110.69 -100.83
C LEU A 285 67.00 -111.01 -102.30
N GLU A 286 67.26 -109.99 -103.11
CA GLU A 286 67.64 -110.13 -104.52
C GLU A 286 69.03 -110.74 -104.73
N LEU A 287 69.98 -110.49 -103.81
CA LEU A 287 71.30 -111.14 -103.85
C LEU A 287 71.22 -112.64 -103.51
N ALA A 288 70.32 -113.04 -102.61
CA ALA A 288 70.15 -114.43 -102.21
C ALA A 288 69.56 -115.30 -103.33
N THR A 289 68.63 -114.75 -104.12
CA THR A 289 68.02 -115.45 -105.26
C THR A 289 68.99 -115.66 -106.42
N LEU A 290 69.83 -114.67 -106.73
CA LEU A 290 70.87 -114.79 -107.78
C LEU A 290 71.94 -115.83 -107.42
N HIS A 291 72.32 -115.93 -106.14
CA HIS A 291 73.28 -116.94 -105.69
C HIS A 291 72.74 -118.38 -105.82
N GLY A 292 71.44 -118.58 -105.58
CA GLY A 292 70.79 -119.88 -105.74
C GLY A 292 70.73 -120.37 -107.20
N GLN A 293 70.59 -119.44 -108.16
CA GLN A 293 70.54 -119.76 -109.59
C GLN A 293 71.91 -120.22 -110.14
N LEU A 294 73.00 -119.57 -109.69
CA LEU A 294 74.37 -119.94 -110.10
C LEU A 294 74.79 -121.33 -109.61
N ALA A 295 74.45 -121.69 -108.37
CA ALA A 295 74.76 -123.02 -107.81
C ALA A 295 74.03 -124.18 -108.54
N GLY A 296 72.86 -123.90 -109.14
CA GLY A 296 72.11 -124.87 -109.94
C GLY A 296 72.75 -125.18 -111.30
N MET A 297 73.26 -124.16 -112.00
CA MET A 297 73.92 -124.35 -113.30
C MET A 297 75.23 -125.15 -113.19
N THR A 298 76.01 -124.95 -112.13
CA THR A 298 77.29 -125.66 -111.95
C THR A 298 77.11 -127.17 -111.76
N LYS A 299 76.03 -127.61 -111.08
CA LYS A 299 75.71 -129.03 -110.92
C LYS A 299 75.23 -129.71 -112.20
N ALA A 300 74.59 -128.97 -113.11
CA ALA A 300 74.12 -129.50 -114.38
C ALA A 300 75.28 -129.83 -115.35
N VAL A 301 76.33 -129.01 -115.36
CA VAL A 301 77.52 -129.20 -116.22
C VAL A 301 78.34 -130.41 -115.80
N GLN A 302 78.55 -130.61 -114.50
CA GLN A 302 79.33 -131.75 -113.97
C GLN A 302 78.64 -133.12 -114.21
N SER A 303 77.31 -133.15 -114.32
CA SER A 303 76.52 -134.36 -114.60
C SER A 303 76.55 -134.79 -116.07
N ALA A 304 76.84 -133.85 -116.99
CA ALA A 304 76.95 -134.12 -118.42
C ALA A 304 78.33 -134.69 -118.80
N GLU A 305 79.40 -134.18 -118.19
CA GLU A 305 80.78 -134.66 -118.43
C GLU A 305 80.98 -136.12 -117.96
N ALA A 306 80.41 -136.50 -116.81
CA ALA A 306 80.55 -137.86 -116.27
C ALA A 306 79.87 -138.95 -117.12
N ARG A 307 78.88 -138.59 -117.96
CA ARG A 307 78.11 -139.56 -118.76
C ARG A 307 78.73 -139.88 -120.13
N ALA A 308 79.55 -139.01 -120.70
CA ALA A 308 80.21 -139.29 -121.98
C ALA A 308 81.42 -140.23 -121.82
N ILE A 309 82.22 -140.04 -120.76
CA ILE A 309 83.44 -140.84 -120.48
C ILE A 309 83.11 -142.32 -120.20
N ALA A 310 81.91 -142.62 -119.70
CA ALA A 310 81.48 -143.99 -119.40
C ALA A 310 81.07 -144.82 -120.64
N ALA A 311 80.83 -144.20 -121.81
CA ALA A 311 80.42 -144.91 -123.02
C ALA A 311 81.62 -145.42 -123.84
N GLU A 312 82.78 -144.76 -123.77
CA GLU A 312 83.99 -145.16 -124.52
C GLU A 312 84.66 -146.43 -123.97
N SER A 313 84.39 -146.83 -122.72
CA SER A 313 85.17 -147.85 -122.02
C SER A 313 84.60 -149.28 -122.05
N ARG A 314 83.45 -149.53 -122.70
CA ARG A 314 82.74 -150.84 -122.54
C ARG A 314 82.61 -151.77 -123.75
N LEU A 315 83.16 -151.46 -124.92
CA LEU A 315 83.04 -152.39 -126.09
C LEU A 315 84.38 -152.86 -126.70
N ALA A 316 85.52 -152.57 -126.07
CA ALA A 316 86.86 -152.92 -126.58
C ALA A 316 87.53 -154.20 -126.00
N ALA A 317 86.89 -155.00 -125.14
CA ALA A 317 87.55 -156.20 -124.57
C ALA A 317 86.50 -157.21 -124.04
N ALA A 318 86.50 -158.52 -124.31
CA ALA A 318 87.53 -159.38 -124.88
C ALA A 318 86.96 -160.75 -125.31
N GLN A 319 87.59 -161.36 -126.31
CA GLN A 319 87.53 -162.77 -126.71
C GLN A 319 88.61 -163.59 -125.95
N THR A 320 88.24 -164.70 -125.26
CA THR A 320 88.87 -166.07 -125.08
C THR A 320 90.41 -166.31 -124.89
N PRO A 321 90.97 -167.51 -124.51
CA PRO A 321 90.47 -168.75 -123.83
C PRO A 321 91.43 -169.54 -122.85
N ALA A 322 90.89 -170.60 -122.18
CA ALA A 322 91.39 -172.00 -121.96
C ALA A 322 92.16 -172.55 -120.69
N ARG A 323 91.47 -173.55 -120.05
CA ARG A 323 91.88 -174.93 -119.59
C ARG A 323 92.62 -175.24 -118.25
N LYS A 324 91.91 -175.91 -117.31
CA LYS A 324 91.96 -177.35 -116.85
C LYS A 324 92.90 -177.65 -115.65
N ARG A 325 92.54 -178.43 -114.60
CA ARG A 325 92.22 -179.89 -114.58
C ARG A 325 91.71 -180.37 -113.17
N ARG A 326 90.72 -181.30 -113.16
CA ARG A 326 90.47 -182.54 -112.33
C ARG A 326 90.98 -182.63 -110.86
N ARG A 327 90.32 -183.28 -109.86
CA ARG A 327 89.39 -184.44 -109.86
C ARG A 327 88.71 -184.65 -108.46
N THR A 328 87.46 -185.16 -108.50
CA THR A 328 86.77 -186.12 -107.58
C THR A 328 86.65 -185.88 -106.07
N GLY A 329 85.42 -185.61 -105.66
CA GLY A 329 84.59 -186.46 -104.80
C GLY A 329 83.20 -186.52 -105.44
#